data_AF-A0A2I1GK02-F1
#
_entry.id   AF-A0A2I1GK02-F1
#
_cell.length_a   1.000
_cell.length_b   1.000
_cell.length_c   1.000
_cell.angle_alpha   90.00
_cell.angle_beta   90.00
_cell.angle_gamma   90.00
#
_symmetry.space_group_name_H-M   'P 1'
#
loop_
_entity.id
_entity.type
_entity.pdbx_description
1 polymer ?
#
loop_
_entity_poly.entity_id
_entity_poly.type
_entity_poly.pdbx_seq_one_letter_code
_entity_poly.pdbx_strand_id
1 'polypeptide(L)'
;MKGNKYSPDWSFRLLVTGGSHSGKTNMVINLILGNKLQRMFKGKKGNRYIKNDDLILVGKYAEPKWELVKNAIHIFANSPDPYWENISFQTIKAEKIPDISKFSPKRSTVVVRRSLCRIKKNTRTYFISGRHQNISPIYVTQKYQAVPKIIRENIFI
;
A
#
# COMPACT_ATOMS: atom_id res chain seq x y z
N MET A 1 9.27 10.01 -5.64
CA MET A 1 9.99 10.86 -4.65
C MET A 1 10.09 10.12 -3.32
N LYS A 2 11.28 10.14 -2.70
CA LYS A 2 11.48 9.60 -1.34
C LYS A 2 10.63 10.38 -0.34
N GLY A 3 9.90 9.69 0.55
CA GLY A 3 9.03 10.33 1.54
C GLY A 3 9.82 10.98 2.67
N ASN A 4 10.79 10.25 3.19
CA ASN A 4 11.77 10.69 4.17
C ASN A 4 13.07 9.90 3.96
N LYS A 5 14.14 10.24 4.68
CA LYS A 5 15.45 9.57 4.52
C LYS A 5 15.44 8.05 4.74
N TYR A 6 14.44 7.52 5.46
CA TYR A 6 14.26 6.10 5.76
C TYR A 6 13.26 5.39 4.83
N SER A 7 12.55 6.12 3.95
CA SER A 7 11.66 5.49 2.98
C SER A 7 12.48 4.71 1.93
N PRO A 8 11.92 3.64 1.34
CA PRO A 8 12.54 2.99 0.18
C PRO A 8 12.78 3.99 -0.95
N ASP A 9 13.95 3.88 -1.60
CA ASP A 9 14.29 4.67 -2.79
C ASP A 9 13.57 4.17 -4.05
N TRP A 10 13.25 2.88 -4.08
CA TRP A 10 12.63 2.19 -5.20
C TRP A 10 11.35 1.48 -4.75
N SER A 11 10.53 1.10 -5.72
CA SER A 11 9.38 0.24 -5.46
C SER A 11 9.84 -1.09 -4.83
N PHE A 12 9.05 -1.56 -3.87
CA PHE A 12 9.40 -2.68 -2.99
C PHE A 12 8.30 -3.72 -2.95
N ARG A 13 8.63 -4.94 -2.53
CA ARG A 13 7.68 -6.04 -2.35
C ARG A 13 7.66 -6.40 -0.88
N LEU A 14 6.49 -6.35 -0.25
CA LEU A 14 6.36 -6.59 1.19
C LEU A 14 5.39 -7.73 1.47
N LEU A 15 5.82 -8.66 2.32
CA LEU A 15 4.97 -9.70 2.89
C LEU A 15 4.80 -9.45 4.39
N VAL A 16 3.55 -9.40 4.84
CA VAL A 16 3.20 -9.22 6.25
C VAL A 16 2.42 -10.44 6.72
N THR A 17 2.98 -11.20 7.66
CA THR A 17 2.41 -12.45 8.19
C THR A 17 2.25 -12.42 9.70
N GLY A 18 1.29 -13.17 10.24
CA GLY A 18 1.04 -13.25 11.69
C GLY A 18 -0.41 -13.61 12.01
N GLY A 19 -0.67 -14.18 13.17
CA GLY A 19 -2.00 -14.67 13.57
C GLY A 19 -3.10 -13.59 13.59
N SER A 20 -4.35 -14.00 13.73
CA SER A 20 -5.47 -13.05 13.91
C SER A 20 -5.18 -12.07 15.05
N HIS A 21 -5.62 -10.81 14.91
CA HIS A 21 -5.41 -9.73 15.88
C HIS A 21 -3.95 -9.33 16.18
N SER A 22 -2.95 -9.89 15.50
CA SER A 22 -1.53 -9.54 15.69
C SER A 22 -1.11 -8.14 15.20
N GLY A 23 -2.05 -7.24 14.91
CA GLY A 23 -1.73 -5.87 14.51
C GLY A 23 -1.23 -5.67 13.07
N LYS A 24 -1.15 -6.69 12.22
CA LYS A 24 -0.67 -6.57 10.81
C LYS A 24 -1.25 -5.40 10.03
N THR A 25 -2.58 -5.23 10.05
CA THR A 25 -3.24 -4.13 9.36
C THR A 25 -2.79 -2.78 9.92
N ASN A 26 -2.66 -2.66 11.25
CA ASN A 26 -2.19 -1.43 11.89
C ASN A 26 -0.75 -1.11 11.46
N MET A 27 0.11 -2.12 11.39
CA MET A 27 1.49 -1.95 10.92
C MET A 27 1.52 -1.40 9.49
N VAL A 28 0.74 -1.99 8.57
CA VAL A 28 0.66 -1.50 7.18
C VAL A 28 0.11 -0.07 7.12
N ILE A 29 -0.93 0.24 7.89
CA ILE A 29 -1.51 1.59 7.96
C ILE A 29 -0.50 2.60 8.52
N ASN A 30 0.23 2.26 9.57
CA ASN A 30 1.27 3.10 10.15
C ASN A 30 2.40 3.38 9.14
N LEU A 31 2.76 2.41 8.31
CA LEU A 31 3.74 2.65 7.24
C LEU A 31 3.19 3.60 6.17
N ILE A 32 1.93 3.45 5.78
CA ILE A 32 1.28 4.28 4.74
C ILE A 32 1.08 5.73 5.20
N LEU A 33 0.54 5.93 6.40
CA LEU A 33 0.20 7.27 6.90
C LEU A 33 1.38 7.94 7.64
N GLY A 34 2.30 7.14 8.15
CA GLY A 34 3.39 7.60 9.02
C GLY A 34 2.88 8.44 10.18
N ASN A 35 3.60 9.52 10.51
CA ASN A 35 3.18 10.48 11.52
C ASN A 35 2.50 11.73 10.92
N LYS A 36 2.24 11.74 9.61
CA LYS A 36 1.75 12.92 8.88
C LYS A 36 0.44 13.44 9.46
N LEU A 37 -0.58 12.59 9.55
CA LEU A 37 -1.91 12.98 10.04
C LEU A 37 -1.84 13.58 11.45
N GLN A 38 -1.14 12.91 12.37
CA GLN A 38 -0.99 13.37 13.75
C GLN A 38 -0.26 14.73 13.83
N ARG A 39 0.79 14.93 13.04
CA ARG A 39 1.55 16.18 13.05
C ARG A 39 0.78 17.33 12.40
N MET A 40 0.01 17.05 11.36
CA MET A 40 -0.89 18.03 10.73
C MET A 40 -1.89 18.60 11.74
N PHE A 41 -2.55 17.76 12.54
CA PHE A 41 -3.45 18.22 13.61
C PHE A 41 -2.76 19.04 14.71
N LYS A 42 -1.43 18.98 14.79
CA LYS A 42 -0.60 19.80 15.70
C LYS A 42 0.02 21.01 15.01
N GLY A 43 -0.39 21.33 13.78
CA GLY A 43 0.18 22.43 12.98
C GLY A 43 1.64 22.22 12.57
N LYS A 44 2.11 20.96 12.53
CA LYS A 44 3.51 20.60 12.20
C LYS A 44 3.57 19.79 10.91
N LYS A 45 4.61 20.01 10.10
CA LYS A 45 4.92 19.13 8.96
C LYS A 45 5.27 17.74 9.45
N GLY A 46 4.57 16.72 8.96
CA GLY A 46 4.86 15.30 9.22
C GLY A 46 5.09 14.52 7.93
N ASN A 47 5.46 13.25 8.08
CA ASN A 47 5.90 12.40 6.97
C ASN A 47 5.12 11.08 6.93
N ARG A 48 4.84 10.61 5.71
CA ARG A 48 4.48 9.23 5.43
C ARG A 48 5.75 8.38 5.38
N TYR A 49 5.70 7.14 5.85
CA TYR A 49 6.89 6.27 5.84
C TYR A 49 7.04 5.54 4.51
N ILE A 50 5.91 5.21 3.87
CA ILE A 50 5.83 4.78 2.47
C ILE A 50 5.14 5.91 1.71
N LYS A 51 5.92 6.68 0.95
CA LYS A 51 5.37 7.68 0.03
C LYS A 51 4.96 7.01 -1.26
N ASN A 52 3.76 7.33 -1.71
CA ASN A 52 3.15 6.81 -2.93
C ASN A 52 2.17 7.84 -3.48
N ASP A 53 2.00 7.87 -4.79
CA ASP A 53 1.06 8.76 -5.46
C ASP A 53 -0.33 8.10 -5.54
N ASP A 54 -0.38 6.78 -5.68
CA ASP A 54 -1.66 6.04 -5.74
C ASP A 54 -1.67 4.87 -4.76
N LEU A 55 -2.72 4.77 -3.92
CA LEU A 55 -2.91 3.65 -2.99
C LEU A 55 -4.11 2.82 -3.43
N ILE A 56 -3.89 1.53 -3.67
CA ILE A 56 -4.91 0.57 -4.08
C ILE A 56 -5.11 -0.47 -2.99
N LEU A 57 -6.29 -0.50 -2.39
CA LEU A 57 -6.71 -1.58 -1.51
C LEU A 57 -7.45 -2.64 -2.33
N VAL A 58 -6.93 -3.87 -2.32
CA VAL A 58 -7.56 -5.01 -2.97
C VAL A 58 -8.20 -5.91 -1.92
N GLY A 59 -9.53 -5.92 -1.86
CA GLY A 59 -10.28 -6.72 -0.90
C GLY A 59 -11.80 -6.62 -1.07
N LYS A 60 -12.53 -7.52 -0.41
CA LYS A 60 -14.00 -7.58 -0.46
C LYS A 60 -14.67 -6.60 0.53
N TYR A 61 -14.05 -6.40 1.69
CA TYR A 61 -14.58 -5.56 2.77
C TYR A 61 -13.48 -4.62 3.27
N ALA A 62 -13.74 -3.31 3.24
CA ALA A 62 -12.89 -2.33 3.91
C ALA A 62 -13.22 -2.38 5.40
N GLU A 63 -12.33 -2.95 6.22
CA GLU A 63 -12.40 -2.80 7.67
C GLU A 63 -12.49 -1.30 8.03
N PRO A 64 -13.11 -0.90 9.16
CA PRO A 64 -13.21 0.51 9.57
C PRO A 64 -11.87 1.26 9.54
N LYS A 65 -10.76 0.54 9.76
CA LYS A 65 -9.40 1.08 9.69
C LYS A 65 -9.00 1.58 8.29
N TRP A 66 -9.53 1.00 7.22
CA TRP A 66 -9.30 1.48 5.87
C TRP A 66 -10.13 2.72 5.54
N GLU A 67 -11.26 2.95 6.22
CA GLU A 67 -11.97 4.22 6.12
C GLU A 67 -11.15 5.36 6.73
N LEU A 68 -10.46 5.11 7.85
CA LEU A 68 -9.47 6.05 8.41
C LEU A 68 -8.38 6.40 7.38
N VAL A 69 -7.85 5.41 6.67
CA VAL A 69 -6.84 5.63 5.61
C VAL A 69 -7.41 6.47 4.48
N LYS A 70 -8.61 6.14 4.00
CA LYS A 70 -9.31 6.89 2.94
C LYS A 70 -9.50 8.35 3.34
N ASN A 71 -9.99 8.60 4.56
CA ASN A 71 -10.21 9.94 5.08
C ASN A 71 -8.89 10.71 5.23
N ALA A 72 -7.85 10.06 5.74
CA ALA A 72 -6.53 10.68 5.86
C ALA A 72 -5.95 11.06 4.49
N ILE A 73 -6.07 10.18 3.48
CA ILE A 73 -5.62 10.46 2.12
C ILE A 73 -6.44 11.59 1.49
N HIS A 74 -7.76 11.60 1.69
CA HIS A 74 -8.62 12.69 1.23
C HIS A 74 -8.21 14.03 1.85
N ILE A 75 -7.88 14.06 3.14
CA ILE A 75 -7.34 15.26 3.80
C ILE A 75 -6.03 15.69 3.14
N PHE A 76 -5.09 14.76 2.91
CA PHE A 76 -3.80 15.09 2.28
C PHE A 76 -3.97 15.66 0.86
N ALA A 77 -4.91 15.12 0.08
CA ALA A 77 -5.16 15.55 -1.30
C ALA A 77 -5.83 16.92 -1.42
N ASN A 78 -6.54 17.37 -0.37
CA ASN A 78 -7.33 18.61 -0.39
C ASN A 78 -6.84 19.66 0.62
N SER A 79 -5.77 19.39 1.35
CA SER A 79 -5.15 20.39 2.23
C SER A 79 -4.40 21.45 1.42
N PRO A 80 -4.23 22.68 1.93
CA PRO A 80 -3.32 23.64 1.32
C PRO A 80 -1.86 23.25 1.58
N ASP A 81 -0.94 23.97 0.92
CA ASP A 81 0.48 23.91 1.26
C ASP A 81 0.70 24.31 2.74
N PRO A 82 1.65 23.67 3.45
CA PRO A 82 2.64 22.69 2.97
C PRO A 82 2.18 21.22 3.11
N TYR A 83 0.89 20.98 3.37
CA TYR A 83 0.37 19.66 3.72
C TYR A 83 -0.16 18.88 2.52
N TRP A 84 -0.51 19.59 1.47
CA TRP A 84 -0.99 19.04 0.21
C TRP A 84 -0.08 17.94 -0.34
N GLU A 85 -0.68 16.88 -0.87
CA GLU A 85 0.00 15.86 -1.67
C GLU A 85 -0.88 15.44 -2.85
N ASN A 86 -0.29 15.26 -4.03
CA ASN A 86 -0.95 14.65 -5.17
C ASN A 86 -1.10 13.12 -4.96
N ILE A 87 -2.06 12.73 -4.14
CA ILE A 87 -2.31 11.34 -3.73
C ILE A 87 -3.74 10.89 -4.04
N SER A 88 -3.90 9.62 -4.46
CA SER A 88 -5.20 8.98 -4.64
C SER A 88 -5.37 7.73 -3.77
N PHE A 89 -6.62 7.40 -3.45
CA PHE A 89 -7.00 6.14 -2.79
C PHE A 89 -8.15 5.48 -3.55
N GLN A 90 -8.02 4.17 -3.81
CA GLN A 90 -9.08 3.37 -4.39
C GLN A 90 -9.19 2.00 -3.72
N THR A 91 -10.42 1.53 -3.57
CA THR A 91 -10.71 0.16 -3.16
C THR A 91 -11.27 -0.59 -4.36
N ILE A 92 -10.62 -1.69 -4.72
CA ILE A 92 -11.05 -2.54 -5.82
C ILE A 92 -11.31 -3.97 -5.34
N LYS A 93 -12.30 -4.61 -5.96
CA LYS A 93 -12.54 -6.03 -5.74
C LYS A 93 -11.40 -6.86 -6.34
N ALA A 94 -11.13 -8.02 -5.76
CA ALA A 94 -10.08 -8.92 -6.20
C ALA A 94 -10.20 -9.35 -7.68
N GLU A 95 -11.41 -9.31 -8.24
CA GLU A 95 -11.69 -9.67 -9.62
C GLU A 95 -11.31 -8.57 -10.60
N LYS A 96 -11.23 -7.32 -10.13
CA LYS A 96 -10.99 -6.12 -10.95
C LYS A 96 -9.55 -5.60 -10.84
N ILE A 97 -8.61 -6.42 -10.36
CA ILE A 97 -7.20 -6.03 -10.29
C ILE A 97 -6.71 -5.74 -11.72
N PRO A 98 -6.29 -4.50 -12.00
CA PRO A 98 -5.84 -4.13 -13.34
C PRO A 98 -4.56 -4.89 -13.71
N ASP A 99 -4.25 -4.92 -15.00
CA ASP A 99 -2.96 -5.40 -15.46
C ASP A 99 -1.87 -4.35 -15.16
N ILE A 100 -0.63 -4.80 -14.96
CA ILE A 100 0.49 -3.89 -14.66
C ILE A 100 0.76 -2.89 -15.80
N SER A 101 0.45 -3.25 -17.06
CA SER A 101 0.60 -2.38 -18.23
C SER A 101 -0.31 -1.15 -18.20
N LYS A 102 -1.35 -1.15 -17.35
CA LYS A 102 -2.26 -0.01 -17.18
C LYS A 102 -1.70 1.06 -16.24
N PHE A 103 -0.59 0.78 -15.56
CA PHE A 103 0.04 1.74 -14.66
C PHE A 103 1.07 2.57 -15.41
N SER A 104 1.30 3.79 -14.91
CA SER A 104 2.38 4.64 -15.40
C SER A 104 3.58 4.55 -14.47
N PRO A 105 4.79 4.26 -14.96
CA PRO A 105 6.01 4.28 -14.15
C PRO A 105 6.28 5.63 -13.46
N LYS A 106 5.70 6.72 -14.01
CA LYS A 106 5.84 8.08 -13.47
C LYS A 106 5.12 8.26 -12.13
N ARG A 107 4.08 7.46 -11.85
CA ARG A 107 3.33 7.51 -10.59
C ARG A 107 3.62 6.26 -9.76
N SER A 108 4.12 6.49 -8.55
CA SER A 108 4.38 5.42 -7.59
C SER A 108 3.07 4.87 -7.03
N THR A 109 2.83 3.58 -7.24
CA THR A 109 1.59 2.93 -6.78
C THR A 109 1.90 1.93 -5.67
N VAL A 110 1.19 2.00 -4.54
CA VAL A 110 1.19 0.94 -3.53
C VAL A 110 -0.08 0.12 -3.67
N VAL A 111 0.06 -1.20 -3.78
CA VAL A 111 -1.08 -2.13 -3.86
C VAL A 111 -1.10 -3.03 -2.65
N VAL A 112 -2.07 -2.82 -1.76
CA VAL A 112 -2.27 -3.67 -0.57
C VAL A 112 -3.29 -4.74 -0.88
N ARG A 113 -2.86 -6.01 -0.81
CA ARG A 113 -3.76 -7.16 -0.94
C ARG A 113 -3.79 -7.97 0.33
N ARG A 114 -5.00 -8.25 0.80
CA ARG A 114 -5.24 -9.11 1.97
C ARG A 114 -5.64 -10.52 1.56
N SER A 115 -5.15 -11.52 2.29
CA SER A 115 -5.24 -12.95 1.96
C SER A 115 -6.64 -13.56 2.01
N LEU A 116 -7.66 -12.81 2.43
CA LEU A 116 -9.04 -13.31 2.51
C LEU A 116 -9.65 -13.66 1.13
N CYS A 117 -8.95 -13.39 0.03
CA CYS A 117 -9.40 -13.68 -1.32
C CYS A 117 -8.44 -14.63 -2.03
N ARG A 118 -8.98 -15.66 -2.72
CA ARG A 118 -8.21 -16.56 -3.61
C ARG A 118 -7.31 -15.73 -4.53
N ILE A 119 -6.03 -16.09 -4.61
CA ILE A 119 -5.03 -15.31 -5.33
C ILE A 119 -5.21 -15.56 -6.83
N LYS A 120 -5.51 -14.49 -7.57
CA LYS A 120 -5.63 -14.54 -9.04
C LYS A 120 -4.28 -14.34 -9.71
N LYS A 121 -4.17 -14.73 -10.98
CA LYS A 121 -2.95 -14.58 -11.81
C LYS A 121 -2.40 -13.14 -11.77
N ASN A 122 -3.27 -12.14 -11.89
CA ASN A 122 -2.87 -10.72 -11.88
C ASN A 122 -2.23 -10.27 -10.57
N THR A 123 -2.48 -10.92 -9.43
CA THR A 123 -1.73 -10.56 -8.20
C THR A 123 -0.26 -10.96 -8.32
N ARG A 124 0.06 -12.06 -9.01
CA ARG A 124 1.43 -12.57 -9.11
C ARG A 124 2.32 -11.64 -9.93
N THR A 125 1.79 -11.08 -11.01
CA THR A 125 2.55 -10.18 -11.91
C THR A 125 3.04 -8.92 -11.18
N TYR A 126 2.31 -8.43 -10.18
CA TYR A 126 2.75 -7.30 -9.37
C TYR A 126 4.02 -7.63 -8.58
N PHE A 127 4.10 -8.85 -8.03
CA PHE A 127 5.28 -9.31 -7.30
C PHE A 127 6.43 -9.72 -8.23
N ILE A 128 6.17 -10.11 -9.48
CA ILE A 128 7.22 -10.51 -10.42
C ILE A 128 7.82 -9.28 -11.13
N SER A 129 6.99 -8.47 -11.77
CA SER A 129 7.43 -7.40 -12.69
C SER A 129 6.85 -6.02 -12.39
N GLY A 130 6.03 -5.87 -11.34
CA GLY A 130 5.44 -4.58 -10.97
C GLY A 130 6.44 -3.46 -10.71
N ARG A 131 7.68 -3.78 -10.31
CA ARG A 131 8.75 -2.81 -10.06
C ARG A 131 9.08 -1.96 -11.29
N HIS A 132 9.03 -2.55 -12.49
CA HIS A 132 9.24 -1.83 -13.76
C HIS A 132 8.18 -0.76 -14.03
N GLN A 133 7.01 -0.88 -13.40
CA GLN A 133 5.89 0.06 -13.48
C GLN A 133 5.75 0.91 -12.21
N ASN A 134 6.79 0.95 -11.36
CA ASN A 134 6.82 1.68 -10.10
C ASN A 134 5.72 1.25 -9.10
N ILE A 135 5.39 -0.03 -9.11
CA ILE A 135 4.37 -0.63 -8.24
C ILE A 135 5.04 -1.32 -7.06
N SER A 136 4.61 -0.98 -5.85
CA SER A 136 5.02 -1.61 -4.60
C SER A 136 3.90 -2.47 -4.03
N PRO A 137 3.89 -3.79 -4.26
CA PRO A 137 2.85 -4.66 -3.73
C PRO A 137 3.11 -5.05 -2.26
N ILE A 138 2.04 -5.05 -1.46
CA ILE A 138 2.04 -5.50 -0.06
C ILE A 138 1.04 -6.64 0.06
N TYR A 139 1.50 -7.82 0.44
CA TYR A 139 0.65 -8.98 0.72
C TYR A 139 0.49 -9.18 2.22
N VAL A 140 -0.74 -9.18 2.72
CA VAL A 140 -1.05 -9.35 4.14
C VAL A 140 -1.78 -10.68 4.34
N THR A 141 -1.21 -11.58 5.15
CA THR A 141 -1.78 -12.91 5.40
C THR A 141 -1.69 -13.32 6.87
N GLN A 142 -2.48 -14.33 7.26
CA GLN A 142 -2.39 -14.93 8.59
C GLN A 142 -1.30 -16.00 8.70
N LYS A 143 -1.08 -16.76 7.62
CA LYS A 143 -0.17 -17.91 7.59
C LYS A 143 0.85 -17.76 6.47
N TYR A 144 2.14 -17.85 6.81
CA TYR A 144 3.23 -17.78 5.83
C TYR A 144 3.18 -18.93 4.82
N GLN A 145 2.91 -20.16 5.29
CA GLN A 145 2.80 -21.35 4.44
C GLN A 145 1.66 -21.26 3.40
N ALA A 146 0.63 -20.45 3.67
CA ALA A 146 -0.48 -20.22 2.75
C ALA A 146 -0.14 -19.22 1.62
N VAL A 147 1.03 -18.57 1.68
CA VAL A 147 1.48 -17.64 0.63
C VAL A 147 1.95 -18.47 -0.58
N PRO A 148 1.48 -18.15 -1.81
CA PRO A 148 1.97 -18.80 -3.01
C PRO A 148 3.48 -18.75 -3.11
N LYS A 149 4.06 -19.89 -3.51
CA LYS A 149 5.51 -20.03 -3.72
C LYS A 149 6.08 -18.87 -4.55
N ILE A 150 5.41 -18.52 -5.66
CA ILE A 150 5.81 -17.41 -6.53
C ILE A 150 5.90 -16.05 -5.81
N ILE A 151 5.05 -15.76 -4.81
CA ILE A 151 5.18 -14.53 -4.03
C ILE A 151 6.34 -14.66 -3.03
N ARG A 152 6.49 -15.82 -2.37
CA ARG A 152 7.58 -16.07 -1.41
C ARG A 152 8.97 -16.00 -2.07
N GLU A 153 9.10 -16.41 -3.31
CA GLU A 153 10.37 -16.36 -4.04
C GLU A 153 10.73 -14.95 -4.53
N ASN A 154 9.73 -14.08 -4.74
CA ASN A 154 9.94 -12.76 -5.31
C ASN A 154 9.95 -11.62 -4.28
N ILE A 155 9.76 -11.89 -2.98
CA ILE A 155 9.83 -10.83 -1.93
C ILE A 155 11.26 -10.42 -1.58
N PHE A 156 12.28 -11.17 -2.03
CA PHE A 156 13.69 -10.99 -1.63
C PHE A 156 14.55 -10.24 -2.67
N ILE A 157 13.94 -9.72 -3.75
CA ILE A 157 14.63 -9.07 -4.90
C ILE A 157 14.05 -7.68 -5.16
#